data_AF-A0A3E1NHP6-F1
#
_entry.id   AF-A0A3E1NHP6-F1
#
_cell.length_a   1.000
_cell.length_b   1.000
_cell.length_c   1.000
_cell.angle_alpha   90.00
_cell.angle_beta   90.00
_cell.angle_gamma   90.00
#
_symmetry.space_group_name_H-M   'P 1'
#
loop_
_entity.id
_entity.type
_entity.pdbx_description
1 polymer ?
#
loop_
_entity_poly.entity_id
_entity_poly.type
_entity_poly.pdbx_seq_one_letter_code
_entity_poly.pdbx_strand_id
1 'polypeptide(L)'
;MRTTRLIITLLLNIATVSLFAQAGAGMKYGNNRKAYTDSIKNSNYKWIFPAWGKKLTKKGFDVPYPIGIMINPFIASQKVNISDLQVGFNGNEPVALDFIKFSEVKANLQSVTVRPDLWVLPFLDVYGIAGASYAQTNVSISDPVAFSTKANFHGSTFGIGTTLAGGYHGIITIIDINHTWSFMNNIDGSAQATMFTPRIGYNFLFKQKPYRNVAVWAGVPGFFINTTTQGTFSLSGKININKDALEEIVQETAAWYQDLKPAQQKVVKEIAQKLLDKISGIDIKDAYVNYSLKKRPASNWSMCVGAQYQFNHSWQVRTEIGFLGGRKSLLLSANYRFRR
;
A
#
# COMPACT_ATOMS: atom_id res chain seq x y z
N MET A 1 3.36 4.51 31.91
CA MET A 1 3.93 4.50 30.54
C MET A 1 3.21 3.59 29.54
N ARG A 2 2.01 3.03 29.84
CA ARG A 2 1.23 2.19 28.90
C ARG A 2 -0.02 2.86 28.31
N THR A 3 -0.45 4.00 28.83
CA THR A 3 -1.72 4.68 28.50
C THR A 3 -1.64 5.70 27.37
N THR A 4 -0.44 6.11 26.93
CA THR A 4 -0.25 7.11 25.86
C THR A 4 -0.30 6.51 24.44
N ARG A 5 -0.38 5.18 24.31
CA ARG A 5 -0.28 4.46 23.02
C ARG A 5 -1.60 4.28 22.27
N LEU A 6 -2.75 4.59 22.87
CA LEU A 6 -4.07 4.42 22.25
C LEU A 6 -4.53 5.62 21.40
N ILE A 7 -3.76 6.72 21.37
CA ILE A 7 -4.33 8.07 21.27
C ILE A 7 -4.29 8.70 19.87
N ILE A 8 -3.70 8.07 18.85
CA ILE A 8 -3.73 8.62 17.48
C ILE A 8 -3.90 7.49 16.46
N THR A 9 -4.98 6.71 16.58
CA THR A 9 -5.34 5.60 15.64
C THR A 9 -5.87 6.06 14.27
N LEU A 10 -5.58 7.32 13.94
CA LEU A 10 -6.32 8.04 12.92
C LEU A 10 -5.45 8.19 11.68
N LEU A 11 -5.65 7.27 10.71
CA LEU A 11 -5.23 7.36 9.29
C LEU A 11 -4.01 6.52 8.89
N LEU A 12 -4.19 5.22 8.64
CA LEU A 12 -3.71 4.66 7.37
C LEU A 12 -4.15 3.21 7.10
N ASN A 13 -4.78 2.98 5.95
CA ASN A 13 -4.79 1.67 5.27
C ASN A 13 -3.94 1.71 3.97
N ILE A 14 -3.04 2.69 3.86
CA ILE A 14 -2.31 3.01 2.62
C ILE A 14 -0.84 2.58 2.73
N ALA A 15 -0.46 1.90 3.82
CA ALA A 15 0.90 1.43 4.12
C ALA A 15 1.20 0.10 3.43
N THR A 16 0.69 -0.06 2.22
CA THR A 16 0.61 -1.35 1.54
C THR A 16 1.56 -1.30 0.37
N VAL A 17 2.56 -2.16 0.43
CA VAL A 17 3.64 -2.16 -0.54
C VAL A 17 3.12 -2.78 -1.82
N SER A 18 3.12 -2.00 -2.89
CA SER A 18 2.88 -2.54 -4.21
C SER A 18 4.08 -3.40 -4.60
N LEU A 19 3.88 -4.71 -4.62
CA LEU A 19 4.89 -5.67 -5.03
C LEU A 19 4.53 -6.22 -6.40
N PHE A 20 5.54 -6.27 -7.27
CA PHE A 20 5.33 -6.56 -8.67
C PHE A 20 6.12 -7.80 -9.05
N ALA A 21 5.39 -8.71 -9.68
CA ALA A 21 5.80 -10.02 -10.15
C ALA A 21 6.92 -10.04 -11.20
N GLN A 22 7.88 -10.95 -11.06
CA GLN A 22 9.03 -11.12 -11.97
C GLN A 22 8.59 -11.48 -13.40
N ALA A 23 9.19 -10.85 -14.42
CA ALA A 23 8.99 -11.21 -15.84
C ALA A 23 9.67 -12.55 -16.22
N GLY A 24 9.98 -13.38 -15.23
CA GLY A 24 10.92 -14.51 -15.32
C GLY A 24 10.28 -15.87 -15.57
N ALA A 25 8.98 -15.96 -15.87
CA ALA A 25 8.39 -17.24 -16.25
C ALA A 25 9.00 -17.78 -17.53
N GLY A 26 8.97 -19.11 -17.67
CA GLY A 26 9.63 -19.81 -18.79
C GLY A 26 9.24 -19.24 -20.15
N MET A 27 10.23 -18.81 -20.95
CA MET A 27 9.99 -18.19 -22.25
C MET A 27 10.27 -19.18 -23.40
N LYS A 28 9.31 -19.29 -24.33
CA LYS A 28 9.53 -19.95 -25.62
C LYS A 28 9.97 -18.92 -26.66
N TYR A 29 11.18 -19.11 -27.18
CA TYR A 29 11.74 -18.28 -28.24
C TYR A 29 11.40 -18.81 -29.64
N GLY A 30 11.34 -17.89 -30.61
CA GLY A 30 11.13 -18.22 -32.02
C GLY A 30 12.34 -18.88 -32.69
N ASN A 31 12.14 -19.37 -33.91
CA ASN A 31 13.15 -20.09 -34.70
C ASN A 31 14.42 -19.26 -35.01
N ASN A 32 14.33 -17.93 -34.93
CA ASN A 32 15.48 -17.03 -35.06
C ASN A 32 16.51 -17.14 -33.91
N ARG A 33 16.23 -17.96 -32.88
CA ARG A 33 17.09 -18.18 -31.71
C ARG A 33 17.47 -19.65 -31.49
N LYS A 34 17.49 -20.47 -32.55
CA LYS A 34 17.78 -21.92 -32.49
C LYS A 34 19.00 -22.30 -31.64
N ALA A 35 20.16 -21.68 -31.90
CA ALA A 35 21.40 -21.98 -31.17
C ALA A 35 21.25 -21.82 -29.63
N TYR A 36 20.55 -20.78 -29.18
CA TYR A 36 20.29 -20.57 -27.76
C TYR A 36 19.29 -21.60 -27.22
N THR A 37 18.19 -21.84 -27.94
CA THR A 37 17.21 -22.86 -27.51
C THR A 37 17.82 -24.25 -27.44
N ASP A 38 18.75 -24.61 -28.33
CA ASP A 38 19.41 -25.91 -28.33
C ASP A 38 20.42 -26.02 -27.18
N SER A 39 21.11 -24.92 -26.84
CA SER A 39 21.96 -24.86 -25.63
C SER A 39 21.16 -25.13 -24.35
N ILE A 40 19.92 -24.64 -24.28
CA ILE A 40 19.01 -24.88 -23.15
C ILE A 40 18.59 -26.36 -23.11
N LYS A 41 18.22 -26.95 -24.25
CA LYS A 41 17.81 -28.37 -24.32
C LYS A 41 18.90 -29.32 -23.85
N ASN A 42 20.16 -28.98 -24.13
CA ASN A 42 21.34 -29.76 -23.75
C ASN A 42 21.85 -29.43 -22.33
N SER A 43 21.25 -28.46 -21.63
CA SER A 43 21.65 -28.08 -20.28
C SER A 43 21.24 -29.12 -19.23
N ASN A 44 22.05 -29.27 -18.18
CA ASN A 44 21.73 -30.17 -17.07
C ASN A 44 20.86 -29.46 -16.03
N TYR A 45 19.57 -29.80 -16.01
CA TYR A 45 18.62 -29.29 -15.02
C TYR A 45 18.79 -29.99 -13.67
N LYS A 46 19.30 -29.26 -12.67
CA LYS A 46 19.65 -29.81 -11.35
C LYS A 46 18.62 -29.57 -10.26
N TRP A 47 17.57 -28.79 -10.48
CA TRP A 47 16.64 -28.41 -9.42
C TRP A 47 15.45 -29.38 -9.30
N ILE A 48 14.80 -29.42 -8.13
CA ILE A 48 13.51 -30.08 -7.96
C ILE A 48 12.39 -29.16 -8.51
N PHE A 49 12.49 -27.87 -8.18
CA PHE A 49 11.58 -26.82 -8.61
C PHE A 49 12.15 -25.98 -9.77
N PRO A 50 11.29 -25.28 -10.53
CA PRO A 50 9.84 -25.51 -10.62
C PRO A 50 9.50 -26.93 -11.11
N ALA A 51 8.34 -27.44 -10.70
CA ALA A 51 7.85 -28.71 -11.21
C ALA A 51 7.77 -28.65 -12.75
N TRP A 52 8.03 -29.78 -13.42
CA TRP A 52 8.15 -29.84 -14.88
C TRP A 52 9.31 -29.05 -15.51
N GLY A 53 10.14 -28.36 -14.72
CA GLY A 53 11.28 -27.59 -15.22
C GLY A 53 12.19 -28.43 -16.13
N LYS A 54 12.62 -29.62 -15.68
CA LYS A 54 13.41 -30.55 -16.51
C LYS A 54 12.76 -30.89 -17.86
N LYS A 55 11.43 -31.08 -17.90
CA LYS A 55 10.69 -31.40 -19.12
C LYS A 55 10.62 -30.20 -20.06
N LEU A 56 10.42 -28.99 -19.51
CA LEU A 56 10.35 -27.75 -20.28
C LEU A 56 11.72 -27.29 -20.79
N THR A 57 12.76 -27.42 -19.98
CA THR A 57 14.15 -27.16 -20.40
C THR A 57 14.53 -28.05 -21.59
N LYS A 58 14.18 -29.36 -21.56
CA LYS A 58 14.35 -30.26 -22.73
C LYS A 58 13.52 -29.87 -23.95
N LYS A 59 12.46 -29.08 -23.78
CA LYS A 59 11.67 -28.49 -24.88
C LYS A 59 12.21 -27.12 -25.33
N GLY A 60 13.29 -26.64 -24.74
CA GLY A 60 13.95 -25.37 -25.09
C GLY A 60 13.38 -24.13 -24.38
N PHE A 61 12.63 -24.30 -23.30
CA PHE A 61 12.19 -23.19 -22.46
C PHE A 61 13.31 -22.78 -21.50
N ASP A 62 13.62 -21.49 -21.47
CA ASP A 62 14.55 -20.91 -20.48
C ASP A 62 13.80 -20.74 -19.16
N VAL A 63 14.08 -21.61 -18.20
CA VAL A 63 13.38 -21.66 -16.90
C VAL A 63 14.22 -20.91 -15.86
N PRO A 64 13.61 -20.07 -15.01
CA PRO A 64 14.33 -19.33 -13.98
C PRO A 64 14.92 -20.27 -12.92
N TYR A 65 15.95 -19.80 -12.22
CA TYR A 65 16.36 -20.44 -10.98
C TYR A 65 15.23 -20.33 -9.94
N PRO A 66 14.93 -21.42 -9.21
CA PRO A 66 13.68 -21.51 -8.47
C PRO A 66 13.64 -20.66 -7.21
N ILE A 67 14.77 -20.48 -6.51
CA ILE A 67 14.81 -19.79 -5.22
C ILE A 67 15.35 -18.37 -5.42
N GLY A 68 14.65 -17.39 -4.85
CA GLY A 68 15.00 -15.97 -4.99
C GLY A 68 14.81 -15.15 -3.73
N ILE A 69 15.43 -13.98 -3.74
CA ILE A 69 15.18 -12.90 -2.79
C ILE A 69 15.16 -11.58 -3.55
N MET A 70 14.22 -10.71 -3.19
CA MET A 70 14.07 -9.38 -3.80
C MET A 70 13.97 -8.30 -2.74
N ILE A 71 14.64 -7.17 -2.94
CA ILE A 71 14.54 -5.97 -2.09
C ILE A 71 13.80 -4.89 -2.89
N ASN A 72 12.86 -4.21 -2.23
CA ASN A 72 11.89 -3.31 -2.86
C ASN A 72 11.73 -1.99 -2.09
N PRO A 73 12.53 -0.95 -2.40
CA PRO A 73 12.22 0.41 -2.01
C PRO A 73 11.04 0.96 -2.80
N PHE A 74 10.03 1.45 -2.10
CA PHE A 74 8.78 1.93 -2.69
C PHE A 74 8.38 3.27 -2.10
N ILE A 75 7.96 4.18 -2.96
CA ILE A 75 7.35 5.44 -2.56
C ILE A 75 6.00 5.60 -3.27
N ALA A 76 5.01 6.09 -2.56
CA ALA A 76 3.68 6.30 -3.11
C ALA A 76 2.97 7.49 -2.48
N SER A 77 2.02 8.02 -3.24
CA SER A 77 1.07 9.01 -2.81
C SER A 77 -0.32 8.64 -3.31
N GLN A 78 -1.31 8.71 -2.42
CA GLN A 78 -2.67 8.27 -2.68
C GLN A 78 -3.67 9.29 -2.16
N LYS A 79 -4.60 9.69 -3.02
CA LYS A 79 -5.81 10.43 -2.61
C LYS A 79 -6.81 9.50 -1.95
N VAL A 80 -7.44 9.97 -0.87
CA VAL A 80 -8.34 9.21 -0.02
C VAL A 80 -9.67 9.92 0.09
N ASN A 81 -10.75 9.16 -0.05
CA ASN A 81 -12.09 9.62 0.26
C ASN A 81 -12.43 9.16 1.68
N ILE A 82 -12.80 10.11 2.53
CA ILE A 82 -13.30 9.88 3.89
C ILE A 82 -14.81 10.09 3.89
N SER A 83 -15.55 9.16 4.47
CA SER A 83 -17.01 9.25 4.61
C SER A 83 -17.46 8.63 5.94
N ASP A 84 -18.75 8.78 6.26
CA ASP A 84 -19.40 8.17 7.42
C ASP A 84 -18.68 8.45 8.74
N LEU A 85 -18.23 9.70 8.94
CA LEU A 85 -17.62 10.10 10.20
C LEU A 85 -18.66 10.06 11.31
N GLN A 86 -18.38 9.26 12.34
CA GLN A 86 -19.10 9.21 13.59
C GLN A 86 -18.15 9.56 14.72
N VAL A 87 -18.61 10.37 15.66
CA VAL A 87 -17.81 10.88 16.78
C VAL A 87 -18.63 10.79 18.05
N GLY A 88 -18.03 10.26 19.11
CA GLY A 88 -18.53 10.33 20.47
C GLY A 88 -17.47 10.94 21.39
N PHE A 89 -17.90 11.35 22.57
CA PHE A 89 -17.05 11.97 23.57
C PHE A 89 -17.12 11.17 24.88
N ASN A 90 -15.96 10.89 25.48
CA ASN A 90 -15.80 10.14 26.74
C ASN A 90 -16.60 8.83 26.81
N GLY A 91 -16.67 8.08 25.70
CA GLY A 91 -17.34 6.78 25.65
C GLY A 91 -18.84 6.85 25.36
N ASN A 92 -19.40 8.05 25.19
CA ASN A 92 -20.77 8.23 24.72
C ASN A 92 -20.96 7.64 23.32
N GLU A 93 -22.21 7.26 23.01
CA GLU A 93 -22.57 6.72 21.69
C GLU A 93 -22.17 7.67 20.56
N PRO A 94 -21.40 7.20 19.55
CA PRO A 94 -21.00 8.03 18.43
C PRO A 94 -22.20 8.58 17.65
N VAL A 95 -22.17 9.87 17.35
CA VAL A 95 -23.16 10.52 16.46
C VAL A 95 -22.52 10.79 15.11
N ALA A 96 -23.28 10.63 14.03
CA ALA A 96 -22.81 10.97 12.70
C ALA A 96 -22.55 12.49 12.60
N LEU A 97 -21.36 12.87 12.15
CA LEU A 97 -20.99 14.26 11.86
C LEU A 97 -20.94 14.47 10.34
N ASP A 98 -22.12 14.35 9.71
CA ASP A 98 -22.34 14.48 8.25
C ASP A 98 -22.11 15.89 7.71
N PHE A 99 -22.14 16.90 8.57
CA PHE A 99 -21.84 18.30 8.23
C PHE A 99 -20.34 18.61 8.08
N ILE A 100 -19.44 17.72 8.54
CA ILE A 100 -18.00 17.92 8.41
C ILE A 100 -17.56 17.61 6.98
N LYS A 101 -16.95 18.61 6.32
CA LYS A 101 -16.38 18.44 4.98
C LYS A 101 -14.86 18.35 5.07
N PHE A 102 -14.34 17.23 4.59
CA PHE A 102 -12.92 17.05 4.41
C PHE A 102 -12.48 17.67 3.08
N SER A 103 -11.42 18.46 3.12
CA SER A 103 -10.65 18.80 1.92
C SER A 103 -9.98 17.54 1.37
N GLU A 104 -9.29 17.67 0.23
CA GLU A 104 -8.54 16.55 -0.34
C GLU A 104 -7.54 15.96 0.68
N VAL A 105 -7.77 14.69 1.03
CA VAL A 105 -6.88 13.95 1.93
C VAL A 105 -5.86 13.18 1.10
N LYS A 106 -4.58 13.43 1.39
CA LYS A 106 -3.46 12.80 0.71
C LYS A 106 -2.59 12.06 1.71
N ALA A 107 -2.40 10.78 1.45
CA ALA A 107 -1.48 9.91 2.19
C ALA A 107 -0.22 9.66 1.37
N ASN A 108 0.93 9.83 2.00
CA ASN A 108 2.22 9.48 1.42
C ASN A 108 2.78 8.26 2.16
N LEU A 109 3.36 7.33 1.41
CA LEU A 109 3.97 6.11 1.90
C LEU A 109 5.40 6.04 1.39
N GLN A 110 6.30 5.58 2.26
CA GLN A 110 7.63 5.12 1.93
C GLN A 110 7.85 3.77 2.59
N SER A 111 8.37 2.79 1.89
CA SER A 111 8.61 1.46 2.46
C SER A 111 9.81 0.78 1.84
N VAL A 112 10.42 -0.11 2.60
CA VAL A 112 11.43 -1.05 2.09
C VAL A 112 10.99 -2.44 2.50
N THR A 113 10.79 -3.34 1.52
CA THR A 113 10.47 -4.74 1.79
C THR A 113 11.47 -5.69 1.19
N VAL A 114 11.55 -6.85 1.82
CA VAL A 114 12.24 -8.05 1.34
C VAL A 114 11.17 -9.07 0.97
N ARG A 115 11.41 -9.77 -0.14
CA ARG A 115 10.53 -10.77 -0.72
C ARG A 115 11.32 -12.04 -1.08
N PRO A 116 11.48 -12.99 -0.15
CA PRO A 116 11.94 -14.33 -0.50
C PRO A 116 10.86 -15.06 -1.31
N ASP A 117 11.25 -15.75 -2.38
CA ASP A 117 10.31 -16.37 -3.31
C ASP A 117 10.79 -17.72 -3.88
N LEU A 118 9.82 -18.49 -4.36
CA LEU A 118 10.01 -19.82 -4.95
C LEU A 118 9.13 -19.99 -6.19
N TRP A 119 9.74 -20.25 -7.35
CA TRP A 119 9.01 -20.79 -8.51
C TRP A 119 8.61 -22.23 -8.24
N VAL A 120 7.37 -22.46 -7.82
CA VAL A 120 6.82 -23.82 -7.59
C VAL A 120 6.44 -24.49 -8.91
N LEU A 121 5.92 -23.72 -9.87
CA LEU A 121 5.66 -24.14 -11.25
C LEU A 121 6.38 -23.20 -12.21
N PRO A 122 6.57 -23.56 -13.49
CA PRO A 122 7.31 -22.73 -14.45
C PRO A 122 6.62 -21.39 -14.79
N PHE A 123 5.39 -21.24 -14.30
CA PHE A 123 4.52 -20.08 -14.46
C PHE A 123 3.95 -19.59 -13.12
N LEU A 124 4.28 -20.21 -11.98
CA LEU A 124 3.74 -19.87 -10.66
C LEU A 124 4.88 -19.69 -9.64
N ASP A 125 5.04 -18.47 -9.16
CA ASP A 125 5.95 -18.08 -8.09
C ASP A 125 5.13 -17.78 -6.83
N VAL A 126 5.60 -18.25 -5.68
CA VAL A 126 5.00 -17.99 -4.36
C VAL A 126 6.02 -17.31 -3.49
N TYR A 127 5.59 -16.36 -2.67
CA TYR A 127 6.52 -15.54 -1.92
C TYR A 127 5.95 -15.02 -0.60
N GLY A 128 6.87 -14.74 0.32
CA GLY A 128 6.61 -14.00 1.55
C GLY A 128 7.05 -12.55 1.41
N ILE A 129 6.51 -11.68 2.26
CA ILE A 129 6.85 -10.25 2.32
C ILE A 129 7.14 -9.90 3.77
N ALA A 130 8.24 -9.21 4.01
CA ALA A 130 8.52 -8.56 5.28
C ALA A 130 9.22 -7.23 5.04
N GLY A 131 8.89 -6.20 5.81
CA GLY A 131 9.57 -4.92 5.67
C GLY A 131 9.08 -3.86 6.63
N ALA A 132 9.62 -2.66 6.46
CA ALA A 132 9.26 -1.49 7.24
C ALA A 132 8.59 -0.45 6.33
N SER A 133 7.58 0.22 6.90
CA SER A 133 6.75 1.20 6.22
C SER A 133 6.65 2.46 7.07
N TYR A 134 6.78 3.60 6.42
CA TYR A 134 6.61 4.93 6.97
C TYR A 134 5.53 5.63 6.16
N ALA A 135 4.58 6.24 6.85
CA ALA A 135 3.52 6.95 6.18
C ALA A 135 3.14 8.24 6.88
N GLN A 136 2.70 9.18 6.08
CA GLN A 136 2.26 10.48 6.54
C GLN A 136 0.94 10.81 5.87
N THR A 137 -0.06 11.14 6.68
CA THR A 137 -1.34 11.65 6.20
C THR A 137 -1.50 13.08 6.60
N ASN A 138 -1.81 13.93 5.62
CA ASN A 138 -2.28 15.27 5.89
C ASN A 138 -3.81 15.23 5.77
N VAL A 139 -4.50 15.57 6.86
CA VAL A 139 -5.96 15.74 6.87
C VAL A 139 -6.27 17.19 7.10
N SER A 140 -7.09 17.74 6.21
CA SER A 140 -7.58 19.10 6.30
C SER A 140 -9.11 19.06 6.23
N ILE A 141 -9.74 19.76 7.15
CA ILE A 141 -11.18 20.00 7.19
C ILE A 141 -11.39 21.40 6.60
N SER A 142 -12.32 21.54 5.65
CA SER A 142 -12.69 22.83 5.06
C SER A 142 -13.82 23.50 5.82
N ASP A 143 -14.80 22.71 6.27
CA ASP A 143 -16.03 23.19 6.90
C ASP A 143 -16.40 22.31 8.11
N PRO A 144 -17.01 22.90 9.15
CA PRO A 144 -17.38 24.32 9.30
C PRO A 144 -16.24 25.20 9.82
N VAL A 145 -15.17 24.60 10.37
CA VAL A 145 -13.98 25.30 10.87
C VAL A 145 -12.76 24.73 10.15
N ALA A 146 -12.04 25.59 9.42
CA ALA A 146 -10.87 25.19 8.69
C ALA A 146 -9.74 24.77 9.65
N PHE A 147 -9.30 23.51 9.54
CA PHE A 147 -8.24 22.95 10.39
C PHE A 147 -7.40 21.95 9.59
N SER A 148 -6.10 21.87 9.88
CA SER A 148 -5.21 20.88 9.27
C SER A 148 -4.37 20.19 10.32
N THR A 149 -4.26 18.86 10.20
CA THR A 149 -3.39 18.02 11.03
C THR A 149 -2.52 17.11 10.18
N LYS A 150 -1.37 16.73 10.75
CA LYS A 150 -0.43 15.77 10.16
C LYS A 150 -0.30 14.58 11.10
N ALA A 151 -0.57 13.40 10.58
CA ALA A 151 -0.41 12.15 11.31
C ALA A 151 0.72 11.32 10.68
N ASN A 152 1.68 10.94 11.50
CA ASN A 152 2.85 10.17 11.09
C ASN A 152 2.77 8.75 11.66
N PHE A 153 2.99 7.77 10.79
CA PHE A 153 2.94 6.36 11.11
C PHE A 153 4.24 5.70 10.69
N HIS A 154 4.74 4.79 11.52
CA HIS A 154 5.83 3.89 11.18
C HIS A 154 5.49 2.50 11.69
N GLY A 155 5.90 1.47 10.96
CA GLY A 155 5.51 0.12 11.31
C GLY A 155 6.18 -0.94 10.46
N SER A 156 5.79 -2.17 10.74
CA SER A 156 6.25 -3.34 10.00
C SER A 156 5.10 -3.88 9.15
N THR A 157 5.43 -4.33 7.94
CA THR A 157 4.49 -4.95 7.01
C THR A 157 4.91 -6.39 6.77
N PHE A 158 3.96 -7.30 6.90
CA PHE A 158 4.11 -8.71 6.54
C PHE A 158 3.10 -9.08 5.46
N GLY A 159 3.40 -10.09 4.66
CA GLY A 159 2.47 -10.50 3.63
C GLY A 159 2.87 -11.79 2.94
N ILE A 160 1.95 -12.26 2.12
CA ILE A 160 2.14 -13.40 1.25
C ILE A 160 1.60 -13.05 -0.12
N GLY A 161 2.14 -13.68 -1.14
CA GLY A 161 1.61 -13.48 -2.48
C GLY A 161 2.04 -14.56 -3.44
N THR A 162 1.47 -14.45 -4.63
CA THR A 162 1.77 -15.29 -5.75
C THR A 162 1.80 -14.49 -7.03
N THR A 163 2.65 -14.95 -7.93
CA THR A 163 2.84 -14.40 -9.26
C THR A 163 2.54 -15.50 -10.26
N LEU A 164 1.57 -15.26 -11.13
CA LEU A 164 1.39 -16.01 -12.37
C LEU A 164 2.10 -15.27 -13.50
N ALA A 165 3.00 -15.92 -14.21
CA ALA A 165 3.65 -15.31 -15.36
C ALA A 165 3.82 -16.31 -16.51
N GLY A 166 3.87 -15.80 -17.72
CA GLY A 166 4.10 -16.59 -18.92
C GLY A 166 4.68 -15.74 -20.04
N GLY A 167 5.46 -16.38 -20.92
CA GLY A 167 6.09 -15.72 -22.06
C GLY A 167 6.01 -16.53 -23.35
N TYR A 168 5.57 -15.90 -24.43
CA TYR A 168 5.48 -16.53 -25.76
C TYR A 168 5.94 -15.56 -26.85
N HIS A 169 7.00 -15.93 -27.59
CA HIS A 169 7.59 -15.11 -28.65
C HIS A 169 7.89 -13.66 -28.25
N GLY A 170 8.40 -13.47 -27.02
CA GLY A 170 8.75 -12.15 -26.49
C GLY A 170 7.61 -11.44 -25.78
N ILE A 171 6.34 -11.77 -26.06
CA ILE A 171 5.21 -11.25 -25.28
C ILE A 171 5.25 -11.86 -23.89
N ILE A 172 5.09 -11.02 -22.86
CA ILE A 172 5.02 -11.44 -21.46
C ILE A 172 3.69 -11.01 -20.85
N THR A 173 3.11 -11.91 -20.07
CA THR A 173 1.90 -11.64 -19.27
C THR A 173 2.20 -11.97 -17.82
N ILE A 174 1.80 -11.11 -16.91
CA ILE A 174 2.13 -11.21 -15.50
C ILE A 174 0.92 -10.80 -14.67
N ILE A 175 0.45 -11.68 -13.79
CA ILE A 175 -0.60 -11.38 -12.81
C ILE A 175 0.02 -11.58 -11.43
N ASP A 176 0.06 -10.50 -10.64
CA ASP A 176 0.50 -10.56 -9.25
C ASP A 176 -0.69 -10.42 -8.31
N ILE A 177 -0.77 -11.30 -7.32
CA ILE A 177 -1.76 -11.25 -6.25
C ILE A 177 -1.03 -11.32 -4.93
N ASN A 178 -1.21 -10.32 -4.07
CA ASN A 178 -0.65 -10.35 -2.73
C ASN A 178 -1.63 -9.84 -1.70
N HIS A 179 -1.44 -10.30 -0.46
CA HIS A 179 -2.15 -9.82 0.70
C HIS A 179 -1.14 -9.42 1.77
N THR A 180 -1.35 -8.25 2.36
CA THR A 180 -0.43 -7.66 3.35
C THR A 180 -1.16 -7.24 4.60
N TRP A 181 -0.50 -7.44 5.74
CA TRP A 181 -0.87 -6.98 7.07
C TRP A 181 0.19 -5.97 7.53
N SER A 182 -0.23 -4.73 7.76
CA SER A 182 0.65 -3.67 8.24
C SER A 182 0.31 -3.32 9.69
N PHE A 183 1.32 -3.44 10.54
CA PHE A 183 1.26 -3.13 11.96
C PHE A 183 1.96 -1.79 12.19
N MET A 184 1.17 -0.72 12.18
CA MET A 184 1.68 0.64 12.37
C MET A 184 1.57 1.04 13.83
N ASN A 185 2.51 1.88 14.28
CA ASN A 185 2.35 2.56 15.57
C ASN A 185 1.03 3.32 15.60
N ASN A 186 0.37 3.33 16.75
CA ASN A 186 -0.93 3.99 16.89
C ASN A 186 -1.92 3.49 15.83
N ILE A 187 -2.01 2.19 15.56
CA ILE A 187 -3.16 1.59 14.87
C ILE A 187 -3.54 0.34 15.65
N ASP A 188 -4.81 0.23 16.04
CA ASP A 188 -5.31 -0.97 16.68
C ASP A 188 -5.53 -2.06 15.61
N GLY A 189 -4.90 -3.22 15.82
CA GLY A 189 -4.93 -4.33 14.87
C GLY A 189 -3.98 -4.15 13.68
N SER A 190 -4.32 -4.77 12.55
CA SER A 190 -3.53 -4.71 11.32
C SER A 190 -4.32 -4.03 10.21
N ALA A 191 -3.66 -3.10 9.50
CA ALA A 191 -4.16 -2.56 8.24
C ALA A 191 -3.95 -3.61 7.15
N GLN A 192 -5.06 -4.11 6.59
CA GLN A 192 -5.06 -5.19 5.61
C GLN A 192 -5.33 -4.68 4.21
N ALA A 193 -4.58 -5.22 3.25
CA ALA A 193 -4.84 -4.96 1.85
C ALA A 193 -4.53 -6.14 0.96
N THR A 194 -5.36 -6.29 -0.06
CA THR A 194 -5.17 -7.21 -1.18
C THR A 194 -4.86 -6.40 -2.43
N MET A 195 -3.81 -6.81 -3.14
CA MET A 195 -3.47 -6.27 -4.44
C MET A 195 -3.69 -7.30 -5.53
N PHE A 196 -4.19 -6.83 -6.67
CA PHE A 196 -4.31 -7.61 -7.89
C PHE A 196 -3.73 -6.78 -9.04
N THR A 197 -2.63 -7.23 -9.64
CA THR A 197 -1.92 -6.43 -10.64
C THR A 197 -1.64 -7.25 -11.89
N PRO A 198 -2.55 -7.22 -12.88
CA PRO A 198 -2.30 -7.71 -14.23
C PRO A 198 -1.38 -6.76 -14.98
N ARG A 199 -0.46 -7.34 -15.76
CA ARG A 199 0.49 -6.65 -16.63
C ARG A 199 0.66 -7.41 -17.94
N ILE A 200 0.92 -6.67 -19.00
CA ILE A 200 1.28 -7.19 -20.31
C ILE A 200 2.47 -6.39 -20.84
N GLY A 201 3.40 -7.07 -21.52
CA GLY A 201 4.63 -6.45 -21.97
C GLY A 201 5.35 -7.23 -23.04
N TYR A 202 6.56 -6.78 -23.34
CA TYR A 202 7.45 -7.41 -24.30
C TYR A 202 8.87 -7.51 -23.75
N ASN A 203 9.55 -8.62 -24.05
CA ASN A 203 10.91 -8.93 -23.64
C ASN A 203 11.88 -8.88 -24.82
N PHE A 204 12.79 -7.92 -24.79
CA PHE A 204 13.83 -7.70 -25.77
C PHE A 204 15.10 -8.45 -25.38
N LEU A 205 15.49 -9.42 -26.21
CA LEU A 205 16.72 -10.20 -26.01
C LEU A 205 17.90 -9.56 -26.73
N PHE A 206 19.05 -9.48 -26.05
CA PHE A 206 20.28 -9.09 -26.71
C PHE A 206 20.77 -10.19 -27.66
N LYS A 207 21.14 -9.81 -28.89
CA LYS A 207 21.49 -10.78 -29.94
C LYS A 207 22.68 -11.68 -29.57
N GLN A 208 23.69 -11.12 -28.91
CA GLN A 208 24.94 -11.81 -28.58
C GLN A 208 24.91 -12.52 -27.22
N LYS A 209 24.11 -12.02 -26.28
CA LYS A 209 24.00 -12.53 -24.91
C LYS A 209 22.52 -12.71 -24.55
N PRO A 210 21.85 -13.76 -25.06
CA PRO A 210 20.40 -13.94 -24.91
C PRO A 210 19.95 -14.17 -23.46
N TYR A 211 20.86 -14.55 -22.56
CA TYR A 211 20.62 -14.58 -21.11
C TYR A 211 20.51 -13.18 -20.48
N ARG A 212 20.83 -12.11 -21.23
CA ARG A 212 20.52 -10.72 -20.91
C ARG A 212 19.29 -10.30 -21.68
N ASN A 213 18.42 -9.54 -21.01
CA ASN A 213 17.22 -9.03 -21.64
C ASN A 213 16.71 -7.74 -20.97
N VAL A 214 15.89 -7.01 -21.72
CA VAL A 214 15.12 -5.86 -21.23
C VAL A 214 13.66 -6.22 -21.42
N ALA A 215 12.90 -6.29 -20.35
CA ALA A 215 11.45 -6.39 -20.42
C ALA A 215 10.82 -5.03 -20.12
N VAL A 216 9.80 -4.65 -20.88
CA VAL A 216 8.95 -3.48 -20.62
C VAL A 216 7.50 -3.91 -20.59
N TRP A 217 6.68 -3.28 -19.75
CA TRP A 217 5.27 -3.62 -19.62
C TRP A 217 4.42 -2.42 -19.22
N ALA A 218 3.11 -2.58 -19.43
CA ALA A 218 2.07 -1.77 -18.81
C ALA A 218 1.17 -2.67 -17.94
N GLY A 219 0.54 -2.10 -16.93
CA GLY A 219 -0.33 -2.84 -16.03
C GLY A 219 -1.43 -1.99 -15.40
N VAL A 220 -2.35 -2.69 -14.73
CA VAL A 220 -3.54 -2.09 -14.11
C VAL A 220 -3.66 -2.55 -12.66
N PRO A 221 -2.86 -2.01 -11.73
CA PRO A 221 -2.90 -2.38 -10.32
C PRO A 221 -4.22 -2.01 -9.66
N GLY A 222 -4.91 -3.03 -9.15
CA GLY A 222 -6.06 -2.97 -8.26
C GLY A 222 -5.64 -3.08 -6.81
N PHE A 223 -6.22 -2.23 -5.97
CA PHE A 223 -5.89 -2.08 -4.57
C PHE A 223 -7.15 -2.07 -3.71
N PHE A 224 -7.27 -3.07 -2.84
CA PHE A 224 -8.48 -3.33 -2.06
C PHE A 224 -8.11 -3.37 -0.58
N ILE A 225 -8.74 -2.49 0.21
CA ILE A 225 -8.45 -2.30 1.63
C ILE A 225 -9.70 -2.49 2.48
N ASN A 226 -9.49 -2.86 3.74
CA ASN A 226 -10.56 -2.70 4.73
C ASN A 226 -10.89 -1.22 4.91
N THR A 227 -12.17 -0.88 4.78
CA THR A 227 -12.59 0.52 4.68
C THR A 227 -12.91 1.15 6.02
N THR A 228 -13.23 0.37 7.04
CA THR A 228 -13.66 0.91 8.34
C THR A 228 -12.44 1.13 9.24
N THR A 229 -12.34 2.33 9.83
CA THR A 229 -11.40 2.61 10.92
C THR A 229 -12.18 3.07 12.14
N GLN A 230 -11.88 2.48 13.30
CA GLN A 230 -12.42 2.88 14.59
C GLN A 230 -11.26 3.13 15.56
N GLY A 231 -11.46 4.03 16.52
CA GLY A 231 -10.47 4.28 17.56
C GLY A 231 -10.85 5.39 18.51
N THR A 232 -9.94 5.70 19.42
CA THR A 232 -10.05 6.84 20.35
C THR A 232 -8.87 7.79 20.18
N PHE A 233 -9.06 9.08 20.45
CA PHE A 233 -7.97 10.04 20.56
C PHE A 233 -8.16 10.93 21.78
N SER A 234 -7.09 11.17 22.53
CA SER A 234 -7.11 12.11 23.66
C SER A 234 -6.95 13.53 23.15
N LEU A 235 -7.77 14.44 23.69
CA LEU A 235 -7.68 15.87 23.43
C LEU A 235 -6.46 16.52 24.11
N SER A 236 -5.69 15.76 24.91
CA SER A 236 -4.48 16.23 25.59
C SER A 236 -3.29 16.54 24.67
N GLY A 237 -3.28 16.11 23.40
CA GLY A 237 -2.22 16.39 22.41
C GLY A 237 -2.17 17.85 21.91
N LYS A 238 -1.05 18.29 21.29
CA LYS A 238 -0.96 19.66 20.72
C LYS A 238 -2.01 19.85 19.61
N ILE A 239 -3.00 20.71 19.84
CA ILE A 239 -4.08 21.02 18.90
C ILE A 239 -4.03 22.53 18.66
N ASN A 240 -3.89 22.94 17.40
CA ASN A 240 -3.90 24.34 16.99
C ASN A 240 -5.29 24.70 16.46
N ILE A 241 -6.16 25.24 17.31
CA ILE A 241 -7.52 25.65 16.96
C ILE A 241 -7.73 27.09 17.45
N ASN A 242 -8.45 27.89 16.67
CA ASN A 242 -8.80 29.26 17.03
C ASN A 242 -9.71 29.24 18.28
N LYS A 243 -9.31 29.98 19.32
CA LYS A 243 -10.07 30.11 20.57
C LYS A 243 -11.46 30.71 20.32
N ASP A 244 -11.56 31.73 19.47
CA ASP A 244 -12.81 32.43 19.18
C ASP A 244 -13.86 31.47 18.59
N ALA A 245 -13.42 30.59 17.67
CA ALA A 245 -14.29 29.57 17.07
C ALA A 245 -14.79 28.55 18.10
N LEU A 246 -14.01 28.25 19.16
CA LEU A 246 -14.45 27.37 20.24
C LEU A 246 -15.46 28.07 21.15
N GLU A 247 -15.23 29.35 21.44
CA GLU A 247 -16.15 30.16 22.25
C GLU A 247 -17.51 30.33 21.57
N GLU A 248 -17.55 30.56 20.25
CA GLU A 248 -18.81 30.63 19.49
C GLU A 248 -19.62 29.33 19.55
N ILE A 249 -18.95 28.17 19.55
CA ILE A 249 -19.62 26.87 19.69
C ILE A 249 -20.18 26.71 21.11
N VAL A 250 -19.39 27.05 22.13
CA VAL A 250 -19.78 26.90 23.55
C VAL A 250 -20.94 27.85 23.90
N GLN A 251 -20.91 29.06 23.37
CA GLN A 251 -21.96 30.08 23.53
C GLN A 251 -23.16 29.85 22.62
N GLU A 252 -23.10 28.84 21.74
CA GLU A 252 -24.15 28.52 20.77
C GLU A 252 -24.45 29.69 19.81
N THR A 253 -23.47 30.53 19.50
CA THR A 253 -23.64 31.69 18.61
C THR A 253 -23.23 31.39 17.16
N ALA A 254 -22.52 30.28 16.93
CA ALA A 254 -22.14 29.84 15.59
C ALA A 254 -23.38 29.44 14.76
N ALA A 255 -23.62 30.12 13.64
CA ALA A 255 -24.80 29.87 12.78
C ALA A 255 -24.95 28.40 12.36
N TRP A 256 -23.85 27.76 11.94
CA TRP A 256 -23.84 26.36 11.52
C TRP A 256 -24.11 25.38 12.68
N TYR A 257 -23.85 25.78 13.92
CA TYR A 257 -24.08 24.95 15.11
C TYR A 257 -25.59 24.84 15.41
N GLN A 258 -26.35 25.89 15.09
CA GLN A 258 -27.80 25.91 15.28
C GLN A 258 -28.54 24.96 14.34
N ASP A 259 -27.97 24.66 13.17
CA ASP A 259 -28.55 23.72 12.19
C ASP A 259 -28.31 22.24 12.54
N LEU A 260 -27.52 21.96 13.58
CA LEU A 260 -27.19 20.60 14.00
C LEU A 260 -28.33 19.92 14.75
N LYS A 261 -28.40 18.59 14.65
CA LYS A 261 -29.31 17.78 15.48
C LYS A 261 -28.91 17.87 16.95
N PRO A 262 -29.85 17.73 17.91
CA PRO A 262 -29.54 17.83 19.35
C PRO A 262 -28.38 16.92 19.83
N ALA A 263 -28.28 15.71 19.28
CA ALA A 263 -27.20 14.77 19.60
C ALA A 263 -25.83 15.25 19.05
N GLN A 264 -25.81 15.87 17.87
CA GLN A 264 -24.62 16.46 17.27
C GLN A 264 -24.17 17.69 18.06
N GLN A 265 -25.12 18.57 18.41
CA GLN A 265 -24.87 19.76 19.24
C GLN A 265 -24.20 19.40 20.56
N LYS A 266 -24.70 18.36 21.24
CA LYS A 266 -24.14 17.87 22.50
C LYS A 266 -22.67 17.47 22.34
N VAL A 267 -22.37 16.57 21.40
CA VAL A 267 -21.00 16.06 21.21
C VAL A 267 -20.04 17.17 20.79
N VAL A 268 -20.45 18.04 19.86
CA VAL A 268 -19.61 19.16 19.39
C VAL A 268 -19.32 20.14 20.52
N LYS A 269 -20.33 20.48 21.34
CA LYS A 269 -20.17 21.40 22.48
C LYS A 269 -19.30 20.80 23.58
N GLU A 270 -19.47 19.52 23.92
CA GLU A 270 -18.62 18.83 24.90
C GLU A 270 -17.14 18.84 24.48
N ILE A 271 -16.86 18.58 23.20
CA ILE A 271 -15.49 18.63 22.65
C ILE A 271 -14.96 20.07 22.68
N ALA A 272 -15.75 21.05 22.24
CA ALA A 272 -15.34 22.45 22.18
C ALA A 272 -15.02 23.02 23.57
N GLN A 273 -15.87 22.72 24.56
CA GLN A 273 -15.65 23.12 25.95
C GLN A 273 -14.34 22.55 26.48
N LYS A 274 -14.04 21.28 26.23
CA LYS A 274 -12.81 20.63 26.71
C LYS A 274 -11.56 21.18 26.05
N LEU A 275 -11.66 21.58 24.78
CA LEU A 275 -10.57 22.28 24.10
C LEU A 275 -10.37 23.70 24.68
N LEU A 276 -11.45 24.41 25.01
CA LEU A 276 -11.39 25.74 25.63
C LEU A 276 -10.82 25.68 27.05
N ASP A 277 -11.23 24.70 27.86
CA ASP A 277 -10.70 24.39 29.19
C ASP A 277 -9.17 24.26 29.10
N LYS A 278 -8.68 23.49 28.12
CA LYS A 278 -7.26 23.28 27.88
C LYS A 278 -6.52 24.56 27.50
N ILE A 279 -7.06 25.35 26.57
CA ILE A 279 -6.46 26.64 26.17
C ILE A 279 -6.37 27.57 27.38
N SER A 280 -7.33 27.48 28.29
CA SER A 280 -7.39 28.24 29.54
C SER A 280 -6.51 27.68 30.66
N GLY A 281 -5.71 26.64 30.38
CA GLY A 281 -4.75 26.06 31.33
C GLY A 281 -5.33 24.97 32.26
N ILE A 282 -6.56 24.53 32.04
CA ILE A 282 -7.18 23.44 32.80
C ILE A 282 -6.69 22.09 32.26
N ASP A 283 -6.29 21.20 33.18
CA ASP A 283 -5.86 19.85 32.82
C ASP A 283 -7.06 18.98 32.40
N ILE A 284 -6.94 18.33 31.24
CA ILE A 284 -8.00 17.52 30.61
C ILE A 284 -7.61 16.05 30.46
N LYS A 285 -6.90 15.50 31.46
CA LYS A 285 -6.29 14.16 31.44
C LYS A 285 -7.21 13.00 31.03
N ASP A 286 -8.53 13.14 31.16
CA ASP A 286 -9.51 12.10 30.84
C ASP A 286 -10.47 12.47 29.70
N ALA A 287 -10.15 13.49 28.91
CA ALA A 287 -10.95 13.86 27.74
C ALA A 287 -10.48 13.08 26.50
N TYR A 288 -11.34 12.17 26.04
CA TYR A 288 -11.09 11.38 24.83
C TYR A 288 -12.31 11.38 23.90
N VAL A 289 -12.01 11.34 22.61
CA VAL A 289 -12.99 11.29 21.53
C VAL A 289 -12.91 9.93 20.89
N ASN A 290 -14.01 9.18 20.92
CA ASN A 290 -14.17 7.95 20.16
C ASN A 290 -14.68 8.29 18.75
N TYR A 291 -14.17 7.62 17.72
CA TYR A 291 -14.62 7.86 16.35
C TYR A 291 -14.70 6.57 15.54
N SER A 292 -15.51 6.61 14.50
CA SER A 292 -15.62 5.60 13.45
C SER A 292 -15.75 6.32 12.12
N LEU A 293 -15.02 5.90 11.10
CA LEU A 293 -15.15 6.48 9.76
C LEU A 293 -14.78 5.46 8.68
N LYS A 294 -15.28 5.67 7.46
CA LYS A 294 -14.91 4.89 6.29
C LYS A 294 -13.87 5.62 5.43
N LYS A 295 -12.81 4.92 5.06
CA LYS A 295 -11.75 5.39 4.15
C LYS A 295 -11.75 4.51 2.92
N ARG A 296 -11.72 5.13 1.75
CA ARG A 296 -11.53 4.44 0.47
C ARG A 296 -10.48 5.16 -0.36
N PRO A 297 -9.66 4.47 -1.15
CA PRO A 297 -8.86 5.15 -2.14
C PRO A 297 -9.78 5.88 -3.12
N ALA A 298 -9.34 7.01 -3.67
CA ALA A 298 -10.12 7.75 -4.67
C ALA A 298 -10.51 6.87 -5.87
N SER A 299 -9.69 5.88 -6.19
CA SER A 299 -10.01 4.77 -7.09
C SER A 299 -9.33 3.50 -6.58
N ASN A 300 -10.01 2.35 -6.70
CA ASN A 300 -9.39 1.05 -6.43
C ASN A 300 -8.35 0.69 -7.50
N TRP A 301 -8.52 1.21 -8.71
CA TRP A 301 -7.66 0.91 -9.86
C TRP A 301 -6.77 2.10 -10.24
N SER A 302 -5.54 1.79 -10.63
CA SER A 302 -4.56 2.71 -11.19
C SER A 302 -3.88 2.07 -12.39
N MET A 303 -3.01 2.80 -13.08
CA MET A 303 -2.20 2.29 -14.17
C MET A 303 -0.72 2.30 -13.79
N CYS A 304 0.07 1.45 -14.42
CA CYS A 304 1.51 1.46 -14.25
C CYS A 304 2.24 1.13 -15.55
N VAL A 305 3.48 1.59 -15.64
CA VAL A 305 4.46 1.17 -16.65
C VAL A 305 5.75 0.79 -15.95
N GLY A 306 6.41 -0.26 -16.44
CA GLY A 306 7.63 -0.77 -15.81
C GLY A 306 8.63 -1.29 -16.80
N ALA A 307 9.85 -1.42 -16.30
CA ALA A 307 10.96 -2.00 -17.01
C ALA A 307 11.77 -2.90 -16.07
N GLN A 308 12.33 -3.97 -16.62
CA GLN A 308 13.26 -4.87 -15.95
C GLN A 308 14.46 -5.09 -16.85
N TYR A 309 15.64 -5.08 -16.25
CA TYR A 309 16.87 -5.49 -16.90
C TYR A 309 17.43 -6.73 -16.22
N GLN A 310 17.67 -7.78 -17.01
CA GLN A 310 18.32 -9.00 -16.57
C GLN A 310 19.79 -8.99 -16.96
N PHE A 311 20.68 -9.02 -15.96
CA PHE A 311 22.13 -9.08 -16.17
C PHE A 311 22.60 -10.50 -16.49
N ASN A 312 21.97 -11.48 -15.83
CA ASN A 312 22.18 -12.93 -15.96
C ASN A 312 21.03 -13.67 -15.25
N HIS A 313 21.08 -15.01 -15.20
CA HIS A 313 20.06 -15.82 -14.53
C HIS A 313 19.90 -15.57 -13.02
N SER A 314 20.89 -14.95 -12.37
CA SER A 314 20.84 -14.62 -10.94
C SER A 314 20.43 -13.18 -10.66
N TRP A 315 20.89 -12.21 -11.44
CA TRP A 315 20.71 -10.78 -11.13
C TRP A 315 19.74 -10.09 -12.08
N GLN A 316 18.75 -9.42 -11.48
CA GLN A 316 17.81 -8.56 -12.18
C GLN A 316 17.55 -7.28 -11.39
N VAL A 317 17.33 -6.19 -12.10
CA VAL A 317 16.81 -4.93 -11.53
C VAL A 317 15.56 -4.51 -12.25
N ARG A 318 14.69 -3.80 -11.54
CA ARG A 318 13.41 -3.35 -12.04
C ARG A 318 13.05 -1.98 -11.52
N THR A 319 12.28 -1.27 -12.32
CA THR A 319 11.52 -0.11 -11.87
C THR A 319 10.09 -0.20 -12.36
N GLU A 320 9.17 0.36 -11.58
CA GLU A 320 7.79 0.56 -12.01
C GLU A 320 7.26 1.91 -11.54
N ILE A 321 6.59 2.62 -12.44
CA ILE A 321 5.98 3.92 -12.20
C ILE A 321 4.47 3.75 -12.28
N GLY A 322 3.78 4.06 -11.19
CA GLY A 322 2.32 4.05 -11.09
C GLY A 322 1.74 5.47 -11.23
N PHE A 323 0.63 5.58 -11.95
CA PHE A 323 -0.06 6.82 -12.26
C PHE A 323 -1.57 6.59 -12.43
N LEU A 324 -2.36 7.66 -12.52
CA LEU A 324 -3.83 7.65 -12.57
C LEU A 324 -4.51 7.05 -11.32
N GLY A 325 -5.84 7.12 -11.25
CA GLY A 325 -6.61 6.58 -10.13
C GLY A 325 -6.37 7.29 -8.78
N GLY A 326 -5.88 8.54 -8.81
CA GLY A 326 -5.49 9.27 -7.60
C GLY A 326 -4.24 8.71 -6.92
N ARG A 327 -3.48 7.82 -7.59
CA ARG A 327 -2.22 7.25 -7.11
C ARG A 327 -1.05 7.73 -7.97
N LYS A 328 0.06 8.05 -7.31
CA LYS A 328 1.38 8.17 -7.93
C LYS A 328 2.35 7.30 -7.15
N SER A 329 3.13 6.48 -7.81
CA SER A 329 4.10 5.61 -7.11
C SER A 329 5.34 5.35 -7.94
N LEU A 330 6.44 5.07 -7.24
CA LEU A 330 7.68 4.59 -7.82
C LEU A 330 8.15 3.39 -7.01
N LEU A 331 8.39 2.29 -7.71
CA LEU A 331 9.06 1.12 -7.18
C LEU A 331 10.43 0.98 -7.83
N LEU A 332 11.41 0.63 -7.01
CA LEU A 332 12.67 0.04 -7.45
C LEU A 332 12.77 -1.37 -6.87
N SER A 333 13.35 -2.30 -7.62
CA SER A 333 13.58 -3.65 -7.14
C SER A 333 14.94 -4.18 -7.58
N ALA A 334 15.62 -4.86 -6.68
CA ALA A 334 16.78 -5.71 -6.98
C ALA A 334 16.43 -7.15 -6.62
N ASN A 335 16.59 -8.08 -7.56
CA ASN A 335 16.30 -9.50 -7.40
C ASN A 335 17.57 -10.32 -7.59
N TYR A 336 17.82 -11.22 -6.63
CA TYR A 336 18.84 -12.25 -6.71
C TYR A 336 18.21 -13.64 -6.68
N ARG A 337 18.49 -14.46 -7.70
CA ARG A 337 18.14 -15.88 -7.75
C ARG A 337 19.38 -16.74 -7.51
N PHE A 338 19.25 -17.69 -6.58
CA PHE A 338 20.36 -18.54 -6.15
C PHE A 338 20.67 -19.60 -7.19
N ARG A 339 21.96 -19.77 -7.48
CA ARG A 339 22.47 -20.89 -8.28
C ARG A 339 22.78 -22.07 -7.36
N ARG A 340 22.51 -23.30 -7.83
CA ARG A 340 22.84 -24.55 -7.12
C ARG A 340 24.29 -24.95 -7.34
#